data_AF-A0A4P8GXB0-F1
#
_entry.id   AF-A0A4P8GXB0-F1
#
_cell.length_a   1.000
_cell.length_b   1.000
_cell.length_c   1.000
_cell.angle_alpha   90.00
_cell.angle_beta   90.00
_cell.angle_gamma   90.00
#
_symmetry.space_group_name_H-M   'P 1'
#
loop_
_entity.id
_entity.type
_entity.pdbx_description
1 polymer ?
#
loop_
_entity_poly.entity_id
_entity_poly.type
_entity_poly.pdbx_seq_one_letter_code
_entity_poly.pdbx_strand_id
1 'polypeptide(L)'
;MTALFELYMDGDDCYRFRLVAEDGEVMLTSVAYAYEDVAIAGIWAVREAAVSGSIVDLTGMKPTIQGSEPPGAADTAPMFPASVSSLR
;
A
#
# COMPACT_ATOMS: atom_id res chain seq x y z
N MET A 1 24.12 -15.95 9.13
CA MET A 1 22.98 -15.11 9.52
C MET A 1 21.77 -15.66 8.82
N THR A 2 20.91 -16.35 9.56
CA THR A 2 19.82 -17.16 9.00
C THR A 2 18.51 -16.46 9.37
N ALA A 3 17.82 -15.92 8.38
CA ALA A 3 16.46 -15.42 8.56
C ALA A 3 15.48 -16.39 7.89
N LEU A 4 14.29 -16.54 8.47
CA LEU A 4 13.29 -17.51 8.01
C LEU A 4 11.97 -16.81 7.69
N PHE A 5 11.30 -17.30 6.65
CA PHE A 5 9.96 -16.87 6.29
C PHE A 5 8.94 -17.78 6.96
N GLU A 6 8.09 -17.21 7.80
CA GLU A 6 6.94 -17.92 8.38
C GLU A 6 5.68 -17.53 7.62
N LEU A 7 4.98 -18.50 7.06
CA LEU A 7 3.65 -18.33 6.46
C LEU A 7 2.60 -18.79 7.47
N TYR A 8 1.61 -17.94 7.73
CA TYR A 8 0.53 -18.23 8.66
C TYR A 8 -0.79 -17.64 8.16
N MET A 9 -1.90 -18.16 8.68
CA MET A 9 -3.23 -17.63 8.42
C MET A 9 -3.66 -16.77 9.60
N ASP A 10 -4.14 -15.57 9.31
CA ASP A 10 -4.63 -14.61 10.30
C ASP A 10 -6.10 -14.89 10.68
N GLY A 11 -6.64 -14.15 11.65
CA GLY A 11 -8.00 -14.35 12.15
C GLY A 11 -9.11 -14.10 11.12
N ASP A 12 -8.79 -13.42 10.02
CA ASP A 12 -9.69 -13.10 8.90
C ASP A 12 -9.57 -14.10 7.72
N ASP A 13 -9.10 -15.33 7.95
CA ASP A 13 -8.85 -16.35 6.90
C ASP A 13 -7.92 -15.85 5.78
N CYS A 14 -7.02 -14.92 6.12
CA CYS A 14 -6.08 -14.33 5.18
C CYS A 14 -4.67 -14.88 5.43
N TYR A 15 -3.97 -15.21 4.35
CA TYR A 15 -2.58 -15.66 4.39
C TYR A 15 -1.65 -14.46 4.53
N ARG A 16 -0.77 -14.52 5.53
CA ARG A 16 0.30 -13.53 5.75
C ARG A 16 1.62 -14.27 5.93
N PHE A 17 2.70 -13.64 5.51
CA PHE A 17 4.03 -14.11 5.82
C PHE A 17 4.83 -13.03 6.53
N ARG A 18 5.79 -13.46 7.33
CA ARG A 18 6.75 -12.59 7.99
C ARG A 18 8.17 -13.12 7.87
N LEU A 19 9.13 -12.21 7.81
CA LEU A 19 10.55 -12.52 7.86
C LEU A 19 11.04 -12.33 9.28
N VAL A 20 11.58 -13.38 9.87
CA VAL A 20 12.07 -13.39 11.25
C VAL A 20 13.58 -13.56 11.25
N ALA A 21 14.26 -12.67 11.97
CA ALA A 21 15.70 -12.76 12.21
C ALA A 21 16.04 -13.94 13.14
N GLU A 22 17.31 -14.31 13.21
CA GLU A 22 17.79 -15.39 14.09
C GLU A 22 17.51 -15.11 15.58
N ASP A 23 17.38 -13.83 15.96
CA ASP A 23 17.04 -13.38 17.31
C ASP A 23 15.53 -13.45 17.62
N GLY A 24 14.69 -13.75 16.62
CA GLY A 24 13.23 -13.74 16.75
C GLY A 24 12.56 -12.40 16.40
N GLU A 25 13.35 -11.38 16.03
CA GLU A 25 12.81 -10.08 15.63
C GLU A 25 12.15 -10.13 14.24
N VAL A 26 10.94 -9.56 14.14
CA VAL A 26 10.20 -9.48 12.88
C VAL A 26 10.72 -8.32 12.06
N MET A 27 11.37 -8.62 10.93
CA MET A 27 11.98 -7.62 10.04
C MET A 27 11.01 -7.13 8.96
N LEU A 28 10.08 -7.99 8.53
CA LEU A 28 9.10 -7.69 7.49
C LEU A 28 7.81 -8.46 7.76
N THR A 29 6.68 -7.81 7.53
CA THR A 29 5.35 -8.44 7.53
C THR A 29 4.66 -8.13 6.21
N SER A 30 4.10 -9.15 5.58
CA SER A 30 3.36 -8.99 4.34
C SER A 30 1.95 -8.43 4.55
N VAL A 31 1.35 -7.97 3.46
CA VAL A 31 -0.10 -7.73 3.42
C VAL A 31 -0.88 -9.04 3.58
N ALA A 32 -2.18 -8.92 3.84
CA ALA A 32 -3.12 -10.04 3.79
C ALA A 32 -3.36 -10.49 2.34
N TYR A 33 -3.13 -11.78 2.07
CA TYR A 33 -3.45 -12.43 0.80
C TYR A 33 -4.66 -13.35 0.97
N ALA A 34 -5.46 -13.49 -0.09
CA ALA A 34 -6.63 -14.37 -0.09
C ALA A 34 -6.30 -15.86 -0.28
N TYR A 35 -5.12 -16.18 -0.84
CA TYR A 35 -4.74 -17.54 -1.20
C TYR A 35 -3.30 -17.83 -0.79
N GLU A 36 -3.05 -19.09 -0.41
CA GLU A 36 -1.72 -19.57 -0.01
C GLU A 36 -0.70 -19.38 -1.13
N ASP A 37 -1.00 -19.85 -2.35
CA ASP A 37 -0.09 -19.76 -3.50
C ASP A 37 0.37 -18.32 -3.78
N VAL A 38 -0.51 -17.34 -3.58
CA VAL A 38 -0.21 -15.92 -3.78
C VAL A 38 0.73 -15.42 -2.69
N ALA A 39 0.57 -15.87 -1.45
CA ALA A 39 1.49 -15.56 -0.37
C ALA A 39 2.88 -16.18 -0.62
N ILE A 40 2.96 -17.42 -1.11
CA ILE A 40 4.24 -18.05 -1.44
C ILE A 40 4.89 -17.34 -2.66
N ALA A 41 4.12 -16.96 -3.67
CA ALA A 41 4.55 -16.07 -4.76
C ALA A 41 5.19 -14.78 -4.23
N GLY A 42 4.58 -14.17 -3.22
CA GLY A 42 5.12 -13.02 -2.51
C GLY A 42 6.46 -13.30 -1.84
N ILE A 43 6.63 -14.46 -1.18
CA ILE A 43 7.90 -14.86 -0.54
C ILE A 43 9.02 -14.98 -1.58
N TRP A 44 8.77 -15.65 -2.72
CA TRP A 44 9.77 -15.73 -3.79
C TRP A 44 10.11 -14.36 -4.35
N ALA A 45 9.11 -13.50 -4.58
CA ALA A 45 9.34 -12.14 -5.05
C ALA A 45 10.20 -11.32 -4.07
N VAL A 46 9.94 -11.41 -2.75
CA VAL A 46 10.75 -10.73 -1.73
C VAL A 46 12.17 -11.29 -1.71
N ARG A 47 12.35 -12.60 -1.83
CA ARG A 47 13.67 -13.22 -1.87
C ARG A 47 14.50 -12.71 -3.05
N GLU A 48 13.92 -12.69 -4.25
CA GLU A 48 14.60 -12.18 -5.44
C GLU A 48 14.87 -10.67 -5.32
N ALA A 49 13.88 -9.90 -4.84
CA ALA A 49 14.03 -8.47 -4.62
C ALA A 49 15.09 -8.14 -3.55
N ALA A 50 15.27 -8.97 -2.52
CA ALA A 50 16.30 -8.77 -1.51
C ALA A 50 17.72 -8.99 -2.06
N VAL A 51 17.87 -9.80 -3.13
CA VAL A 51 19.16 -10.04 -3.77
C VAL A 51 19.58 -8.86 -4.65
N SER A 52 18.63 -8.24 -5.38
CA SER A 52 18.94 -7.21 -6.39
C SER A 52 18.42 -5.80 -6.08
N GLY A 53 17.63 -5.64 -5.03
CA GLY A 53 16.92 -4.40 -4.72
C GLY A 53 17.86 -3.27 -4.30
N SER A 54 17.58 -2.06 -4.77
CA SER A 54 18.25 -0.84 -4.30
C SER A 54 17.44 -0.18 -3.18
N ILE A 55 18.15 0.29 -2.15
CA ILE A 55 17.53 1.00 -1.02
C ILE A 55 17.29 2.46 -1.42
N VAL A 56 16.07 2.94 -1.25
CA VAL A 56 15.68 4.34 -1.45
C VAL A 56 15.15 4.89 -0.13
N ASP A 57 15.79 5.93 0.40
CA ASP A 57 15.30 6.63 1.59
C ASP A 57 14.15 7.58 1.21
N LEU A 58 13.00 7.40 1.87
CA LEU A 58 11.79 8.20 1.66
C LEU A 58 11.39 9.01 2.89
N THR A 59 12.21 9.02 3.95
CA THR A 59 11.87 9.65 5.25
C THR A 59 11.69 11.17 5.16
N GLY A 60 12.16 11.81 4.09
CA GLY A 60 11.99 13.24 3.81
C GLY A 60 11.08 13.59 2.61
N MET A 61 10.57 12.59 1.87
CA MET A 61 9.64 12.86 0.76
C MET A 61 8.23 13.04 1.31
N LYS A 62 7.80 14.30 1.40
CA LYS A 62 6.35 14.59 1.49
C LYS A 62 5.73 13.94 0.24
N PRO A 63 4.67 13.11 0.36
CA PRO A 63 3.98 12.61 -0.81
C PRO A 63 3.43 13.84 -1.52
N THR A 64 4.15 14.30 -2.53
CA THR A 64 3.58 15.18 -3.53
C THR A 64 2.67 14.23 -4.27
N ILE A 65 1.41 14.19 -3.82
CA ILE A 65 0.30 13.77 -4.66
C ILE A 65 0.42 14.71 -5.85
N GLN A 66 1.19 14.28 -6.85
CA GLN A 66 1.22 14.91 -8.14
C GLN A 66 -0.19 14.65 -8.62
N GLY A 67 -1.04 15.66 -8.40
CA GLY A 67 -2.41 15.63 -8.84
C GLY A 67 -2.37 15.11 -10.26
N SER A 68 -3.05 14.00 -10.49
CA SER A 68 -3.75 13.82 -11.74
C SER A 68 -4.66 15.04 -11.87
N GLU A 69 -4.08 16.16 -12.25
CA GLU A 69 -4.76 17.35 -12.71
C GLU A 69 -5.30 16.92 -14.07
N PRO A 70 -6.64 16.74 -14.21
CA PRO A 70 -7.19 16.46 -15.52
C PRO A 70 -6.79 17.62 -16.44
N PRO A 71 -6.21 17.36 -17.63
CA PRO A 71 -5.90 18.42 -18.56
C PRO A 71 -7.24 19.01 -19.04
N GLY A 72 -7.54 20.22 -18.60
CA GLY A 72 -8.61 21.03 -19.17
C GLY A 72 -9.98 20.87 -18.51
N ALA A 73 -10.22 21.70 -17.50
CA ALA A 73 -11.53 22.32 -17.30
C ALA A 73 -11.31 23.77 -16.86
N ALA A 74 -10.68 24.54 -17.75
CA ALA A 74 -10.88 25.97 -17.75
C ALA A 74 -12.32 26.24 -18.24
N ASP A 75 -13.00 27.17 -17.55
CA ASP A 75 -14.27 27.78 -17.97
C ASP A 75 -15.50 26.86 -17.83
N THR A 76 -16.51 27.11 -17.00
CA THR A 76 -17.21 28.36 -16.74
C THR A 76 -17.94 28.25 -15.39
N ALA A 77 -17.77 29.21 -14.49
CA ALA A 77 -18.66 29.38 -13.34
C ALA A 77 -20.00 29.96 -13.82
N PRO A 78 -21.13 29.56 -13.21
CA PRO A 78 -22.15 30.53 -12.91
C PRO A 78 -22.37 30.63 -11.41
N MET A 79 -21.89 31.77 -10.89
CA MET A 79 -22.56 32.64 -9.94
C MET A 79 -24.00 32.21 -9.59
N PHE A 80 -24.19 31.73 -8.36
CA PHE A 80 -25.50 31.74 -7.73
C PHE A 80 -26.05 33.18 -7.70
N PRO A 81 -27.33 33.41 -8.03
CA PRO A 81 -28.08 34.44 -7.35
C PRO A 81 -28.79 33.82 -6.14
N ALA A 82 -28.54 34.42 -4.99
CA ALA A 82 -29.40 34.28 -3.83
C ALA A 82 -30.82 34.76 -4.17
N SER A 83 -31.85 33.95 -3.86
CA SER A 83 -33.12 34.50 -3.41
C SER A 83 -34.00 33.46 -2.74
N VAL A 84 -34.28 33.77 -1.48
CA VAL A 84 -35.32 33.22 -0.62
C VAL A 84 -36.67 33.73 -1.12
N SER A 85 -37.67 32.87 -1.34
CA SER A 85 -39.08 33.12 -0.99
C SER A 85 -40.07 32.09 -1.53
N SER A 86 -40.88 31.59 -0.59
CA SER A 86 -42.34 31.45 -0.68
C SER A 86 -42.98 30.30 -1.49
N LEU A 87 -43.61 29.43 -0.68
CA LEU A 87 -45.05 29.16 -0.69
C LEU A 87 -45.63 28.30 -1.83
N ARG A 88 -45.91 27.03 -1.51
CA ARG A 88 -47.18 26.34 -1.82
C ARG A 88 -47.44 25.25 -0.79
#